data_AF-A0A4Y7PZD0-F1
#
_entry.id   AF-A0A4Y7PZD0-F1
#
_cell.length_a   1.000
_cell.length_b   1.000
_cell.length_c   1.000
_cell.angle_alpha   90.00
_cell.angle_beta   90.00
_cell.angle_gamma   90.00
#
_symmetry.space_group_name_H-M   'P 1'
#
loop_
_entity.id
_entity.type
_entity.pdbx_description
1 polymer ?
#
loop_
_entity_poly.entity_id
_entity_poly.type
_entity_poly.pdbx_seq_one_letter_code
_entity_poly.pdbx_strand_id
1 'polypeptide(L)'
;MANTMEISLDRGIDGEQLDLLVDSDGDFAPFASVLKLRISEKVHFMHLFTAIGQYCDIAHTVHFDLPKGTDFTDGLLHDTNRYTPFPSIRHIQFTNCASLYEEQLDCMVKHPLLAQIEDFEIVSCPNISEDFLLDLRNEVGDKLKWSSLIPFHPSENHDSNNEDTEHYYPPPDSPQFDF
;
A
#
# COMPACT_ATOMS: atom_id res chain seq x y z
N MET A 1 -12.83 -23.83 8.71
CA MET A 1 -11.65 -23.64 7.85
C MET A 1 -11.86 -22.33 7.12
N ALA A 2 -10.91 -21.40 7.16
CA ALA A 2 -11.02 -20.17 6.37
C ALA A 2 -10.83 -20.54 4.89
N ASN A 3 -11.75 -20.10 4.02
CA ASN A 3 -11.56 -20.18 2.59
C ASN A 3 -10.76 -18.95 2.14
N THR A 4 -9.76 -19.15 1.30
CA THR A 4 -8.91 -18.08 0.78
C THR A 4 -9.01 -18.04 -0.73
N MET A 5 -9.28 -16.86 -1.28
CA MET A 5 -9.26 -16.60 -2.71
C MET A 5 -8.24 -15.53 -3.03
N GLU A 6 -7.47 -15.75 -4.09
CA GLU A 6 -6.45 -14.82 -4.57
C GLU A 6 -6.83 -14.33 -5.96
N ILE A 7 -6.83 -13.01 -6.14
CA ILE A 7 -7.23 -12.33 -7.37
C ILE A 7 -6.13 -11.34 -7.73
N SER A 8 -5.66 -11.40 -8.98
CA SER A 8 -4.72 -10.42 -9.52
C SER A 8 -5.48 -9.41 -10.38
N LEU A 9 -5.31 -8.13 -10.07
CA LEU A 9 -5.83 -7.00 -10.83
C LEU A 9 -4.66 -6.40 -11.62
N ASP A 10 -4.37 -7.01 -12.78
CA ASP A 10 -3.20 -6.73 -13.63
C ASP A 10 -3.56 -6.35 -15.07
N ARG A 11 -4.85 -6.29 -15.43
CA ARG A 11 -5.31 -6.02 -16.80
C ARG A 11 -5.76 -4.58 -17.01
N GLY A 12 -4.83 -3.75 -17.49
CA GLY A 12 -5.10 -2.45 -18.08
C GLY A 12 -5.56 -2.56 -19.52
N ILE A 13 -6.88 -2.68 -19.74
CA ILE A 13 -7.50 -2.36 -21.03
C ILE A 13 -8.81 -1.66 -20.71
N ASP A 14 -8.74 -0.37 -20.35
CA ASP A 14 -9.84 0.62 -20.30
C ASP A 14 -11.20 0.22 -19.66
N GLY A 15 -11.27 -0.93 -18.99
CA GLY A 15 -12.45 -1.50 -18.36
C GLY A 15 -12.47 -1.29 -16.86
N GLU A 16 -13.66 -1.34 -16.27
CA GLU A 16 -13.80 -1.22 -14.82
C GLU A 16 -13.12 -2.43 -14.16
N GLN A 17 -12.12 -2.21 -13.31
CA GLN A 17 -11.38 -3.28 -12.64
C GLN A 17 -12.26 -4.21 -11.77
N LEU A 18 -13.49 -3.77 -11.49
CA LEU A 18 -14.52 -4.56 -10.81
C LEU A 18 -15.05 -5.71 -11.68
N ASP A 19 -14.89 -5.64 -13.01
CA ASP A 19 -15.24 -6.72 -13.94
C ASP A 19 -14.42 -8.00 -13.68
N LEU A 20 -13.29 -7.90 -12.99
CA LEU A 20 -12.49 -9.05 -12.58
C LEU A 20 -13.03 -9.75 -11.32
N LEU A 21 -14.01 -9.14 -10.65
CA LEU A 21 -14.66 -9.69 -9.46
C LEU A 21 -16.01 -10.31 -9.77
N VAL A 22 -16.46 -10.23 -11.03
CA VAL A 22 -17.68 -10.91 -11.50
C VAL A 22 -17.34 -12.21 -12.23
N ASP A 23 -18.20 -13.21 -12.08
CA ASP A 23 -18.10 -14.46 -12.84
C ASP A 23 -18.66 -14.31 -14.27
N SER A 24 -18.75 -15.44 -14.98
CA SER A 24 -19.31 -15.49 -16.34
C SER A 24 -20.79 -15.13 -16.41
N ASP A 25 -21.52 -15.21 -15.29
CA ASP A 25 -22.94 -14.86 -15.20
C ASP A 25 -23.13 -13.37 -14.84
N GLY A 26 -22.02 -12.66 -14.54
CA GLY A 26 -22.02 -11.26 -14.14
C GLY A 26 -22.26 -11.06 -12.63
N ASP A 27 -22.25 -12.15 -11.85
CA ASP A 27 -22.43 -12.12 -10.40
C ASP A 27 -21.09 -11.94 -9.70
N PHE A 28 -21.05 -11.19 -8.61
CA PHE A 28 -19.83 -11.00 -7.83
C PHE A 28 -19.41 -12.31 -7.17
N ALA A 29 -18.28 -12.88 -7.60
CA ALA A 29 -17.93 -14.27 -7.32
C ALA A 29 -16.69 -14.55 -6.45
N PRO A 30 -16.24 -13.66 -5.54
CA PRO A 30 -15.30 -14.06 -4.51
C PRO A 30 -16.03 -14.67 -3.29
N PHE A 31 -16.34 -15.96 -3.35
CA PHE A 31 -16.93 -16.69 -2.22
C PHE A 31 -15.87 -17.18 -1.22
N ALA A 32 -15.13 -16.25 -0.61
CA ALA A 32 -14.11 -16.59 0.39
C ALA A 32 -14.14 -15.67 1.61
N SER A 33 -13.83 -16.25 2.77
CA SER A 33 -13.71 -15.50 4.03
C SER A 33 -12.44 -14.63 4.08
N VAL A 34 -11.43 -14.98 3.28
CA VAL A 34 -10.17 -14.24 3.15
C VAL A 34 -9.95 -13.94 1.67
N LEU A 35 -9.88 -12.66 1.34
CA LEU A 35 -9.59 -12.19 -0.02
C LEU A 35 -8.17 -11.66 -0.08
N LYS A 36 -7.40 -12.10 -1.06
CA LYS A 36 -6.07 -11.58 -1.36
C LYS A 36 -6.10 -10.94 -2.73
N LEU A 37 -5.91 -9.62 -2.76
CA LEU A 37 -5.99 -8.81 -3.96
C LEU A 37 -4.60 -8.28 -4.28
N ARG A 38 -4.03 -8.75 -5.37
CA ARG A 38 -2.76 -8.24 -5.89
C ARG A 38 -3.03 -7.18 -6.94
N ILE A 39 -2.68 -5.93 -6.67
CA ILE A 39 -3.04 -4.78 -7.49
C ILE A 39 -1.78 -4.17 -8.08
N SER A 40 -1.62 -4.29 -9.39
CA SER A 40 -0.43 -3.79 -10.10
C SER A 40 -0.67 -2.50 -10.87
N GLU A 41 -1.93 -2.04 -10.95
CA GLU A 41 -2.36 -0.85 -11.68
C GLU A 41 -3.15 0.10 -10.79
N LYS A 42 -3.41 1.32 -11.26
CA LYS A 42 -4.19 2.31 -10.50
C LYS A 42 -5.60 1.77 -10.23
N VAL A 43 -5.99 1.72 -8.96
CA VAL A 43 -7.35 1.35 -8.52
C VAL A 43 -7.92 2.44 -7.64
N HIS A 44 -9.22 2.70 -7.76
CA HIS A 44 -9.94 3.48 -6.76
C HIS A 44 -10.22 2.59 -5.54
N PHE A 45 -9.32 2.64 -4.55
CA PHE A 45 -9.40 1.79 -3.36
C PHE A 45 -10.79 1.79 -2.71
N MET A 46 -11.40 2.97 -2.53
CA MET A 46 -12.71 3.07 -1.90
C MET A 46 -13.83 2.42 -2.72
N HIS A 47 -13.78 2.50 -4.06
CA HIS A 47 -14.74 1.78 -4.91
C HIS A 47 -14.54 0.27 -4.81
N LEU A 48 -13.29 -0.20 -4.84
CA LEU A 48 -12.97 -1.62 -4.67
C LEU A 48 -13.43 -2.14 -3.31
N PHE A 49 -13.10 -1.43 -2.23
CA PHE A 49 -13.50 -1.81 -0.88
C PHE A 49 -15.03 -1.79 -0.71
N THR A 50 -15.71 -0.81 -1.32
CA THR A 50 -17.18 -0.73 -1.35
C THR A 50 -17.78 -1.93 -2.08
N ALA A 51 -17.25 -2.30 -3.24
CA ALA A 51 -17.74 -3.46 -3.98
C ALA A 51 -17.58 -4.75 -3.16
N ILE A 52 -16.41 -4.96 -2.53
CA ILE A 52 -16.18 -6.14 -1.69
C ILE A 52 -17.19 -6.18 -0.53
N GLY A 53 -17.37 -5.08 0.18
CA GLY A 53 -18.26 -5.03 1.33
C GLY A 53 -19.76 -5.17 0.98
N GLN A 54 -20.16 -4.68 -0.20
CA GLN A 54 -21.54 -4.79 -0.68
C GLN A 54 -21.87 -6.19 -1.19
N TYR A 55 -20.92 -6.84 -1.85
CA TYR A 55 -21.19 -8.07 -2.59
C TYR A 55 -20.55 -9.33 -1.98
N CYS A 56 -19.70 -9.20 -0.95
CA CYS A 56 -19.10 -10.31 -0.22
C CYS A 56 -19.31 -10.17 1.30
N ASP A 57 -20.49 -10.60 1.74
CA ASP A 57 -20.88 -10.60 3.15
C ASP A 57 -20.12 -11.63 4.01
N ILE A 58 -19.51 -12.63 3.38
CA ILE A 58 -18.68 -13.64 4.06
C ILE A 58 -17.22 -13.23 4.20
N ALA A 59 -16.74 -12.22 3.48
CA ALA A 59 -15.35 -11.76 3.61
C ALA A 59 -15.14 -11.08 4.96
N HIS A 60 -14.26 -11.66 5.77
CA HIS A 60 -13.87 -11.11 7.06
C HIS A 60 -12.51 -10.43 7.01
N THR A 61 -11.68 -10.87 6.07
CA THR A 61 -10.30 -10.43 5.95
C THR A 61 -10.00 -10.08 4.49
N VAL A 62 -9.44 -8.91 4.25
CA VAL A 62 -9.03 -8.46 2.91
C VAL A 62 -7.57 -8.05 2.95
N HIS A 63 -6.75 -8.72 2.14
CA HIS A 63 -5.33 -8.43 1.99
C HIS A 63 -5.11 -7.73 0.65
N PHE A 64 -4.43 -6.61 0.68
CA PHE A 64 -4.01 -5.85 -0.48
C PHE A 64 -2.49 -5.99 -0.65
N ASP A 65 -2.06 -6.57 -1.75
CA ASP A 65 -0.66 -6.59 -2.19
C ASP A 65 -0.50 -5.54 -3.30
N LEU A 66 0.31 -4.51 -3.03
CA LEU A 66 0.35 -3.28 -3.82
C LEU A 66 1.75 -3.01 -4.39
N PRO A 67 2.31 -3.92 -5.22
CA PRO A 67 3.71 -3.86 -5.65
C PRO A 67 4.07 -2.64 -6.52
N LYS A 68 3.08 -1.87 -7.01
CA LYS A 68 3.27 -0.74 -7.92
C LYS A 68 2.40 0.45 -7.53
N GLY A 69 2.78 1.62 -8.06
CA GLY A 69 2.11 2.93 -7.93
C GLY A 69 0.60 2.91 -8.14
N THR A 70 -0.16 2.57 -7.10
CA THR A 70 -1.61 2.82 -7.01
C THR A 70 -1.85 4.24 -6.54
N ASP A 71 -2.77 4.91 -7.21
CA ASP A 71 -3.19 6.26 -6.84
C ASP A 71 -4.36 6.17 -5.86
N PHE A 72 -4.10 6.34 -4.56
CA PHE A 72 -5.15 6.34 -3.54
C PHE A 72 -5.90 7.67 -3.43
N THR A 73 -5.43 8.73 -4.08
CA THR A 73 -5.85 10.10 -3.77
C THR A 73 -7.19 10.51 -4.37
N ASP A 74 -7.59 9.92 -5.48
CA ASP A 74 -8.66 10.49 -6.32
C ASP A 74 -10.09 10.31 -5.76
N GLY A 75 -10.26 9.58 -4.65
CA GLY A 75 -11.61 9.30 -4.07
C GLY A 75 -11.75 9.56 -2.57
N LEU A 76 -10.66 9.66 -1.81
CA LEU A 76 -10.71 9.72 -0.34
C LEU A 76 -11.23 11.06 0.20
N LEU A 77 -10.98 12.16 -0.53
CA LEU A 77 -11.22 13.51 -0.04
C LEU A 77 -12.58 14.09 -0.48
N HIS A 78 -13.19 13.55 -1.53
CA HIS A 78 -14.35 14.15 -2.18
C HIS A 78 -15.68 13.46 -1.88
N ASP A 79 -15.65 12.21 -1.40
CA ASP A 79 -16.87 11.45 -1.21
C ASP A 79 -17.20 11.26 0.29
N THR A 80 -17.84 12.28 0.86
CA THR A 80 -18.41 12.23 2.22
C THR A 80 -19.86 11.74 2.21
N ASN A 81 -20.33 11.14 1.11
CA ASN A 81 -21.65 10.51 1.09
C ASN A 81 -21.76 9.42 2.15
N ARG A 82 -23.01 9.04 2.44
CA ARG A 82 -23.46 8.17 3.53
C ARG A 82 -22.93 6.74 3.42
N TYR A 83 -21.63 6.59 3.57
CA TYR A 83 -20.97 5.31 3.62
C TYR A 83 -21.34 4.62 4.93
N THR A 84 -21.99 3.46 4.81
CA THR A 84 -22.23 2.58 5.95
C THR A 84 -21.04 1.61 6.03
N PRO A 85 -20.44 1.42 7.22
CA PRO A 85 -19.35 0.47 7.37
C PRO A 85 -19.83 -0.95 7.02
N PHE A 86 -18.93 -1.78 6.50
CA PHE A 86 -19.23 -3.17 6.18
C PHE A 86 -18.92 -4.06 7.39
N PRO A 87 -19.93 -4.57 8.11
CA PRO A 87 -19.71 -5.30 9.36
C PRO A 87 -19.09 -6.69 9.16
N SER A 88 -19.11 -7.19 7.91
CA SER A 88 -18.48 -8.45 7.54
C SER A 88 -16.96 -8.36 7.61
N ILE A 89 -16.39 -7.27 7.07
CA ILE A 89 -14.96 -7.04 6.97
C ILE A 89 -14.44 -6.48 8.29
N ARG A 90 -13.56 -7.23 8.95
CA ARG A 90 -13.00 -6.87 10.26
C ARG A 90 -11.49 -6.68 10.22
N HIS A 91 -10.83 -7.31 9.26
CA HIS A 91 -9.37 -7.30 9.15
C HIS A 91 -8.96 -6.82 7.77
N ILE A 92 -8.06 -5.83 7.72
CA ILE A 92 -7.45 -5.35 6.50
C ILE A 92 -5.94 -5.43 6.66
N GLN A 93 -5.26 -5.94 5.63
CA GLN A 93 -3.81 -6.00 5.58
C GLN A 93 -3.32 -5.34 4.28
N PHE A 94 -2.34 -4.45 4.39
CA PHE A 94 -1.59 -3.92 3.26
C PHE A 94 -0.19 -4.49 3.24
N THR A 95 0.24 -4.98 2.09
CA THR A 95 1.56 -5.59 1.88
C THR A 95 2.23 -4.97 0.65
N ASN A 96 3.57 -4.86 0.70
CA ASN A 96 4.40 -4.34 -0.39
C ASN A 96 3.96 -2.97 -0.91
N CYS A 97 3.37 -2.13 -0.06
CA CYS A 97 2.68 -0.91 -0.49
C CYS A 97 3.61 0.28 -0.71
N ALA A 98 4.53 0.14 -1.67
CA ALA A 98 5.49 1.16 -2.08
C ALA A 98 4.84 2.40 -2.73
N SER A 99 3.52 2.36 -2.97
CA SER A 99 2.72 3.46 -3.50
C SER A 99 1.91 4.19 -2.44
N LEU A 100 1.80 3.62 -1.24
CA LEU A 100 1.00 4.16 -0.15
C LEU A 100 1.85 5.14 0.66
N TYR A 101 1.39 6.38 0.78
CA TYR A 101 2.00 7.42 1.57
C TYR A 101 1.25 7.63 2.89
N GLU A 102 1.92 8.25 3.85
CA GLU A 102 1.40 8.53 5.19
C GLU A 102 0.06 9.29 5.17
N GLU A 103 -0.07 10.34 4.36
CA GLU A 103 -1.32 11.12 4.23
C GLU A 103 -2.50 10.26 3.75
N GLN A 104 -2.25 9.34 2.82
CA GLN A 104 -3.28 8.44 2.29
C GLN A 104 -3.69 7.42 3.36
N LEU A 105 -2.72 6.85 4.07
CA LEU A 105 -2.98 5.93 5.16
C LEU A 105 -3.76 6.61 6.29
N ASP A 106 -3.41 7.85 6.66
CA ASP A 106 -4.13 8.66 7.64
C ASP A 106 -5.60 8.82 7.25
N CYS A 107 -5.85 9.25 6.00
CA CYS A 107 -7.19 9.40 5.45
C CYS A 107 -7.97 8.08 5.48
N MET A 108 -7.32 6.96 5.13
CA MET A 108 -7.96 5.64 5.11
C MET A 108 -8.37 5.18 6.50
N VAL A 109 -7.47 5.18 7.49
CA VAL A 109 -7.80 4.64 8.83
C VAL A 109 -8.85 5.47 9.57
N LYS A 110 -9.01 6.74 9.20
CA LYS A 110 -10.02 7.68 9.72
C LYS A 110 -11.32 7.65 8.90
N HIS A 111 -11.34 7.00 7.75
CA HIS A 111 -12.50 6.99 6.86
C HIS A 111 -13.70 6.25 7.51
N PRO A 112 -14.94 6.79 7.43
CA PRO A 112 -16.11 6.17 8.05
C PRO A 112 -16.38 4.72 7.60
N LEU A 113 -16.08 4.36 6.35
CA LEU A 113 -16.17 2.96 5.87
C LEU A 113 -15.35 1.97 6.69
N LEU A 114 -14.23 2.44 7.24
CA LEU A 114 -13.24 1.64 7.94
C LEU A 114 -13.38 1.76 9.46
N ALA A 115 -14.42 2.45 9.95
CA ALA A 115 -14.63 2.69 11.38
C ALA A 115 -14.88 1.41 12.18
N GLN A 116 -15.38 0.33 11.55
CA GLN A 116 -15.63 -0.96 12.19
C GLN A 116 -14.50 -1.99 12.00
N ILE A 117 -13.38 -1.59 11.38
CA ILE A 117 -12.22 -2.46 11.24
C ILE A 117 -11.59 -2.69 12.62
N GLU A 118 -11.47 -3.97 12.98
CA GLU A 118 -10.87 -4.42 14.24
C GLU A 118 -9.35 -4.48 14.13
N ASP A 119 -8.83 -4.93 12.99
CA ASP A 119 -7.39 -4.99 12.72
C ASP A 119 -7.03 -4.35 11.37
N PHE A 120 -6.11 -3.39 11.42
CA PHE A 120 -5.55 -2.72 10.27
C PHE A 120 -4.03 -2.95 10.30
N GLU A 121 -3.53 -3.79 9.39
CA GLU A 121 -2.14 -4.22 9.39
C GLU A 121 -1.36 -3.67 8.20
N ILE A 122 -0.18 -3.09 8.46
CA ILE A 122 0.76 -2.58 7.45
C ILE A 122 2.02 -3.45 7.45
N VAL A 123 2.35 -4.04 6.30
CA VAL A 123 3.49 -4.95 6.17
C VAL A 123 4.37 -4.51 5.01
N SER A 124 5.63 -4.19 5.30
CA SER A 124 6.65 -3.92 4.26
C SER A 124 6.28 -2.77 3.30
N CYS A 125 5.91 -1.61 3.86
CA CYS A 125 5.57 -0.42 3.10
C CYS A 125 6.60 0.68 3.30
N PRO A 126 7.55 0.86 2.36
CA PRO A 126 8.76 1.66 2.57
C PRO A 126 8.54 3.18 2.70
N ASN A 127 7.40 3.68 2.24
CA ASN A 127 7.07 5.11 2.28
C ASN A 127 6.28 5.52 3.52
N ILE A 128 6.09 4.60 4.47
CA ILE A 128 5.42 4.85 5.73
C ILE A 128 6.47 4.70 6.83
N SER A 129 6.76 5.78 7.53
CA SER A 129 7.72 5.75 8.63
C SER A 129 7.12 5.07 9.87
N GLU A 130 8.00 4.50 10.70
CA GLU A 130 7.59 3.94 12.00
C GLU A 130 7.09 5.04 12.95
N ASP A 131 7.71 6.22 12.92
CA ASP A 131 7.29 7.37 13.74
C ASP A 131 5.84 7.77 13.43
N PHE A 132 5.49 7.86 12.14
CA PHE A 132 4.11 8.11 11.73
C PHE A 132 3.15 7.01 12.21
N LEU A 133 3.52 5.74 12.11
CA LEU A 133 2.69 4.61 12.57
C LEU A 133 2.46 4.63 14.08
N LEU A 134 3.48 5.02 14.87
CA LEU A 134 3.37 5.19 16.31
C LEU A 134 2.40 6.32 16.66
N ASP A 135 2.52 7.47 16.00
CA ASP A 135 1.61 8.59 16.19
C ASP A 135 0.18 8.22 15.79
N LEU A 136 0.00 7.58 14.63
CA LEU A 136 -1.30 7.12 14.17
C LEU A 136 -1.92 6.10 15.12
N ARG A 137 -1.13 5.18 15.69
CA ARG A 137 -1.60 4.22 16.71
C ARG A 137 -2.08 4.93 17.97
N ASN A 138 -1.43 6.00 18.41
CA ASN A 138 -1.90 6.78 19.56
C ASN A 138 -3.28 7.40 19.31
N GLU A 139 -3.60 7.72 18.06
CA GLU A 139 -4.91 8.25 17.67
C GLU A 139 -5.96 7.15 17.51
N VAL A 140 -5.62 6.06 16.84
CA VAL A 140 -6.58 5.05 16.39
C VAL A 140 -6.66 3.82 17.29
N GLY A 141 -5.73 3.67 18.23
CA GLY A 141 -5.65 2.60 19.21
C GLY A 141 -4.98 1.32 18.69
N ASP A 142 -5.16 0.22 19.42
CA ASP A 142 -4.52 -1.08 19.15
C ASP A 142 -5.01 -1.79 17.87
N LYS A 143 -5.97 -1.20 17.14
CA LYS A 143 -6.39 -1.72 15.84
C LYS A 143 -5.29 -1.62 14.79
N LEU A 144 -4.37 -0.65 14.91
CA LEU A 144 -3.27 -0.48 13.97
C LEU A 144 -2.09 -1.37 14.37
N LYS A 145 -1.65 -2.23 13.45
CA LYS A 145 -0.50 -3.13 13.58
C LYS A 145 0.44 -2.92 12.41
N TRP A 146 1.75 -3.07 12.62
CA TRP A 146 2.71 -3.03 11.52
C TRP A 146 3.88 -3.98 11.73
N SER A 147 4.48 -4.39 10.61
CA SER A 147 5.75 -5.11 10.61
C SER A 147 6.62 -4.70 9.42
N SER A 148 7.88 -4.39 9.73
CA SER A 148 8.91 -4.14 8.75
C SER A 148 9.52 -5.49 8.38
N LEU A 149 9.24 -6.04 7.18
CA LEU A 149 10.15 -7.04 6.62
C LEU A 149 11.39 -6.28 6.18
N ILE A 150 12.29 -5.99 7.12
CA ILE A 150 13.66 -5.69 6.76
C ILE A 150 14.19 -7.01 6.20
N PRO A 151 14.47 -7.15 4.89
CA PRO A 151 15.39 -8.20 4.49
C PRO A 151 16.65 -7.91 5.29
N PHE A 152 16.97 -8.80 6.23
CA PHE A 152 18.25 -8.79 6.91
C PHE A 152 19.31 -8.86 5.80
N HIS A 153 19.74 -7.71 5.28
CA HIS A 153 20.99 -7.60 4.57
C HIS A 153 22.00 -7.75 5.69
N PRO A 154 22.70 -8.89 5.84
CA PRO A 154 23.89 -8.90 6.65
C PRO A 154 24.73 -7.76 6.08
N SER A 155 24.98 -6.74 6.89
CA SER A 155 25.88 -5.65 6.54
C SER A 155 27.14 -6.32 6.00
N GLU A 156 27.39 -6.20 4.70
CA GLU A 156 28.73 -6.42 4.19
C GLU A 156 29.58 -5.45 5.00
N ASN A 157 30.40 -6.02 5.89
CA ASN A 157 31.44 -5.31 6.58
C ASN A 157 32.28 -4.65 5.48
N HIS A 158 32.01 -3.37 5.22
CA HIS A 158 32.88 -2.55 4.43
C HIS A 158 34.08 -2.27 5.32
N ASP A 159 34.97 -3.28 5.40
CA ASP A 159 36.28 -3.12 5.97
C ASP A 159 36.91 -1.92 5.28
N SER A 160 37.13 -0.91 6.10
CA SER A 160 37.81 0.32 5.75
C SER A 160 39.27 -0.04 5.52
N ASN A 161 39.63 -0.38 4.28
CA ASN A 161 41.01 -0.37 3.82
C ASN A 161 41.19 0.78 2.83
N ASN A 162 41.45 1.95 3.41
CA ASN A 162 42.65 2.74 3.16
C ASN A 162 43.31 2.58 1.78
N GLU A 163 43.14 3.57 0.91
CA GLU A 163 44.20 4.03 0.00
C GLU A 163 43.90 5.48 -0.41
N ASP A 164 44.46 6.42 0.38
CA ASP A 164 44.67 7.80 0.01
C ASP A 164 45.46 7.86 -1.31
N THR A 165 44.75 8.00 -2.43
CA THR A 165 45.36 8.41 -3.70
C THR A 165 45.19 9.91 -3.84
N GLU A 166 46.16 10.67 -3.33
CA GLU A 166 46.28 12.10 -3.62
C GLU A 166 46.49 12.30 -5.13
N HIS A 167 45.43 12.67 -5.84
CA HIS A 167 45.54 13.15 -7.21
C HIS A 167 46.13 14.56 -7.22
N TYR A 168 47.43 14.63 -7.50
CA TYR A 168 48.17 15.86 -7.75
C TYR A 168 47.67 16.50 -9.06
N TYR A 169 46.83 17.53 -8.97
CA TYR A 169 46.49 18.39 -10.10
C TYR A 169 47.63 19.38 -10.34
N PRO A 170 48.26 19.42 -11.53
CA PRO A 170 49.19 20.50 -11.86
C PRO A 170 48.41 21.83 -11.97
N PRO A 171 49.03 22.96 -11.58
CA PRO A 171 48.38 24.27 -11.62
C PRO A 171 48.10 24.70 -13.08
N PRO A 172 47.02 25.44 -13.33
CA PRO A 172 46.75 26.01 -14.64
C PRO A 172 47.77 27.10 -14.97
N ASP A 173 48.50 26.91 -16.06
CA ASP A 173 49.31 27.96 -16.68
C ASP A 173 48.43 29.17 -17.00
N SER A 174 48.85 30.32 -16.47
CA SER A 174 48.39 31.66 -16.86
C SER A 174 49.61 32.45 -17.32
N PRO A 175 49.48 33.56 -18.07
CA PRO A 175 48.73 33.79 -19.29
C PRO A 175 49.69 34.22 -20.43
N GLN A 176 49.25 34.22 -21.70
CA GLN A 176 49.91 35.02 -22.74
C GLN A 176 48.93 36.04 -23.32
N PHE A 177 49.17 37.30 -22.97
CA PHE A 177 48.65 38.47 -23.67
C PHE A 177 49.46 38.66 -24.94
N ASP A 178 48.79 38.69 -26.10
CA ASP A 178 49.33 39.30 -27.31
C ASP A 178 48.59 40.62 -27.57
N PHE A 179 49.38 41.64 -27.89
CA PHE A 179 49.04 43.04 -28.09
C PHE A 179 48.22 43.30 -29.36
#